data_AF-A0A815M9Q4-F1
#
_entry.id   AF-A0A815M9Q4-F1
#
_cell.length_a   1.000
_cell.length_b   1.000
_cell.length_c   1.000
_cell.angle_alpha   90.00
_cell.angle_beta   90.00
_cell.angle_gamma   90.00
#
_symmetry.space_group_name_H-M   'P 1'
#
loop_
_entity.id
_entity.type
_entity.pdbx_description
1 polymer ?
#
loop_
_entity_poly.entity_id
_entity_poly.type
_entity_poly.pdbx_seq_one_letter_code
_entity_poly.pdbx_strand_id
1 'polypeptide(L)'
;MPFRDHWRDVKTLRNDGIPIDATSNETAKLFDATLTQYVGWYNDKQFGGIKASLSRLLASDPNCASSRILAAAIGLFSMSRPSALAHAQVVETLGDTATSSDRYINLHTQALIDWSLGYRSRATDTWETILLSYPFDIMTLKFALDTYVHLGNQNMVRDSVARVLPIWELSSPHRPLKSYLYGMHAFGLVETNMVLRAEKQARLGLELNEHDAYATHALAHAMEYMGQTSEGIDFLEKTDNHWHQCDMIAPHIDWHWALYELEQDNWEKAEEILQRCFLNNNGTELSRLKYTDAASLIYRLKLAGHSCPSQSNSKLKQFLDAHLRDHQILFHDLHHYFVLDNFADIEIKKDFLRSLKETVESSDTDTGKFYREIGSRIFAALERFDEGDYAQ
;
A
#
# COMPACT_ATOMS: atom_id res chain seq x y z
N MET A 1 -2.75 -24.19 10.14
CA MET A 1 -2.70 -23.74 8.73
C MET A 1 -2.39 -22.26 8.79
N PRO A 2 -1.39 -21.76 8.03
CA PRO A 2 -0.92 -20.37 8.17
C PRO A 2 -1.98 -19.34 7.73
N PHE A 3 -2.95 -19.77 6.94
CA PHE A 3 -4.03 -18.94 6.43
C PHE A 3 -5.41 -19.53 6.73
N ARG A 4 -6.39 -18.64 6.70
CA ARG A 4 -7.80 -18.95 6.89
C ARG A 4 -8.25 -20.01 5.88
N ASP A 5 -8.91 -21.06 6.36
CA ASP A 5 -9.35 -22.23 5.60
C ASP A 5 -10.88 -22.34 5.47
N HIS A 6 -11.61 -21.44 6.14
CA HIS A 6 -13.08 -21.36 6.12
C HIS A 6 -13.58 -20.00 5.62
N TRP A 7 -14.28 -20.03 4.48
CA TRP A 7 -14.83 -18.86 3.80
C TRP A 7 -16.33 -18.71 4.09
N ARG A 8 -16.75 -17.48 4.41
CA ARG A 8 -18.13 -17.15 4.79
C ARG A 8 -19.06 -17.27 3.59
N ASP A 9 -20.24 -17.80 3.85
CA ASP A 9 -21.35 -17.80 2.90
C ASP A 9 -22.13 -16.47 2.97
N VAL A 10 -23.14 -16.29 2.10
CA VAL A 10 -23.91 -15.04 2.00
C VAL A 10 -24.52 -14.66 3.35
N LYS A 11 -25.11 -15.64 4.05
CA LYS A 11 -25.78 -15.41 5.33
C LYS A 11 -24.78 -14.98 6.40
N THR A 12 -23.62 -15.62 6.45
CA THR A 12 -22.60 -15.34 7.45
C THR A 12 -21.95 -13.97 7.22
N LEU A 13 -21.65 -13.59 5.97
CA LEU A 13 -21.14 -12.23 5.67
C LEU A 13 -22.11 -11.14 6.12
N ARG A 14 -23.40 -11.31 5.84
CA ARG A 14 -24.45 -10.35 6.25
C ARG A 14 -24.58 -10.27 7.77
N ASN A 15 -24.56 -11.42 8.46
CA ASN A 15 -24.59 -11.47 9.93
C ASN A 15 -23.36 -10.82 10.57
N ASP A 16 -22.20 -10.91 9.90
CA ASP A 16 -20.97 -10.26 10.33
C ASP A 16 -20.97 -8.74 10.06
N GLY A 17 -21.99 -8.21 9.39
CA GLY A 17 -22.14 -6.78 9.13
C GLY A 17 -21.50 -6.31 7.81
N ILE A 18 -21.20 -7.22 6.88
CA ILE A 18 -20.74 -6.89 5.53
C ILE A 18 -21.94 -6.95 4.58
N PRO A 19 -22.44 -5.81 4.07
CA PRO A 19 -23.64 -5.76 3.25
C PRO A 19 -23.34 -6.20 1.80
N ILE A 20 -23.26 -7.51 1.59
CA ILE A 20 -23.01 -8.12 0.28
C ILE A 20 -24.32 -8.44 -0.47
N ASP A 21 -24.35 -8.09 -1.76
CA ASP A 21 -25.47 -8.32 -2.69
C ASP A 21 -25.36 -9.62 -3.50
N ALA A 22 -24.32 -10.42 -3.24
CA ALA A 22 -24.09 -11.72 -3.86
C ALA A 22 -25.31 -12.64 -3.75
N THR A 23 -25.63 -13.32 -4.86
CA THR A 23 -26.79 -14.22 -4.97
C THR A 23 -26.46 -15.68 -4.68
N SER A 24 -25.17 -16.03 -4.62
CA SER A 24 -24.70 -17.40 -4.41
C SER A 24 -23.67 -17.50 -3.29
N ASN A 25 -23.64 -18.65 -2.61
CA ASN A 25 -22.62 -18.96 -1.61
C ASN A 25 -21.23 -19.14 -2.23
N GLU A 26 -21.13 -19.49 -3.51
CA GLU A 26 -19.86 -19.57 -4.22
C GLU A 26 -19.24 -18.18 -4.37
N THR A 27 -20.01 -17.21 -4.86
CA THR A 27 -19.59 -15.81 -4.99
C THR A 27 -19.22 -15.21 -3.63
N ALA A 28 -20.01 -15.45 -2.59
CA ALA A 28 -19.70 -14.99 -1.23
C ALA A 28 -18.36 -15.53 -0.71
N LYS A 29 -18.08 -16.83 -0.94
CA LYS A 29 -16.81 -17.43 -0.51
C LYS A 29 -15.62 -16.90 -1.30
N LEU A 30 -15.77 -16.70 -2.61
CA LEU A 30 -14.75 -16.08 -3.45
C LEU A 30 -14.50 -14.62 -3.04
N PHE A 31 -15.56 -13.88 -2.69
CA PHE A 31 -15.45 -12.51 -2.19
C PHE A 31 -14.67 -12.49 -0.87
N ASP A 32 -15.04 -13.34 0.09
CA ASP A 32 -14.38 -13.42 1.40
C ASP A 32 -12.90 -13.85 1.28
N ALA A 33 -12.59 -14.78 0.39
CA ALA A 33 -11.22 -15.21 0.11
C ALA A 33 -10.38 -14.10 -0.54
N THR A 34 -10.96 -13.37 -1.48
CA THR A 34 -10.29 -12.24 -2.15
C THR A 34 -10.06 -11.09 -1.19
N LEU A 35 -11.06 -10.75 -0.38
CA LEU A 35 -10.96 -9.70 0.65
C LEU A 35 -9.91 -10.06 1.69
N THR A 36 -9.85 -11.32 2.13
CA THR A 36 -8.85 -11.78 3.11
C THR A 36 -7.43 -11.65 2.56
N GLN A 37 -7.18 -12.04 1.31
CA GLN A 37 -5.88 -11.86 0.64
C GLN A 37 -5.49 -10.38 0.53
N TYR A 38 -6.44 -9.51 0.20
CA TYR A 38 -6.21 -8.07 0.11
C TYR A 38 -5.90 -7.43 1.47
N VAL A 39 -6.64 -7.81 2.52
CA VAL A 39 -6.44 -7.31 3.89
C VAL A 39 -5.10 -7.81 4.47
N GLY A 40 -4.76 -9.07 4.24
CA GLY A 40 -3.56 -9.71 4.78
C GLY A 40 -2.31 -9.61 3.90
N TRP A 41 -2.39 -8.95 2.74
CA TRP A 41 -1.28 -8.77 1.81
C TRP A 41 -0.58 -10.05 1.34
N TYR A 42 -1.35 -11.11 1.07
CA TYR A 42 -0.81 -12.40 0.66
C TYR A 42 -1.55 -12.97 -0.56
N ASN A 43 -0.84 -13.76 -1.36
CA ASN A 43 -1.44 -14.57 -2.42
C ASN A 43 -1.73 -15.99 -1.94
N ASP A 44 -3.02 -16.35 -1.91
CA ASP A 44 -3.46 -17.70 -1.57
C ASP A 44 -3.31 -18.64 -2.77
N LYS A 45 -2.44 -19.64 -2.64
CA LYS A 45 -2.20 -20.66 -3.68
C LYS A 45 -3.44 -21.47 -4.02
N GLN A 46 -4.37 -21.69 -3.08
CA GLN A 46 -5.62 -22.40 -3.34
C GLN A 46 -6.49 -21.67 -4.37
N PHE A 47 -6.38 -20.35 -4.44
CA PHE A 47 -7.16 -19.53 -5.37
C PHE A 47 -6.34 -19.00 -6.56
N GLY A 48 -5.05 -19.35 -6.63
CA GLY A 48 -4.13 -18.85 -7.66
C GLY A 48 -3.65 -17.42 -7.42
N GLY A 49 -3.68 -16.96 -6.17
CA GLY A 49 -3.39 -15.59 -5.77
C GLY A 49 -4.55 -14.62 -6.03
N ILE A 50 -4.37 -13.36 -5.62
CA ILE A 50 -5.42 -12.34 -5.63
C ILE A 50 -5.95 -12.08 -7.04
N LYS A 51 -5.08 -12.12 -8.06
CA LYS A 51 -5.45 -11.89 -9.46
C LYS A 51 -6.41 -12.96 -9.98
N ALA A 52 -6.08 -14.24 -9.79
CA ALA A 52 -6.94 -15.34 -10.22
C ALA A 52 -8.22 -15.42 -9.37
N SER A 53 -8.12 -15.10 -8.08
CA SER A 53 -9.27 -14.99 -7.18
C SER A 53 -10.28 -13.95 -7.68
N LEU A 54 -9.79 -12.76 -8.04
CA LEU A 54 -10.61 -11.69 -8.63
C LEU A 54 -11.26 -12.09 -9.95
N SER A 55 -10.51 -12.71 -10.86
CA SER A 55 -11.08 -13.18 -12.14
C SER A 55 -12.20 -14.20 -11.91
N ARG A 56 -12.02 -15.13 -10.97
CA ARG A 56 -13.05 -16.13 -10.61
C ARG A 56 -14.25 -15.47 -9.94
N LEU A 57 -14.02 -14.50 -9.05
CA LEU A 57 -15.05 -13.76 -8.35
C LEU A 57 -15.99 -13.07 -9.35
N LEU A 58 -15.43 -12.30 -10.28
CA LEU A 58 -16.20 -11.59 -11.31
C LEU A 58 -16.92 -12.54 -12.27
N ALA A 59 -16.34 -13.70 -12.57
CA ALA A 59 -16.99 -14.71 -13.42
C ALA A 59 -18.15 -15.44 -12.71
N SER A 60 -18.10 -15.57 -11.38
CA SER A 60 -19.11 -16.32 -10.60
C SER A 60 -20.47 -15.62 -10.53
N ASP A 61 -20.48 -14.29 -10.51
CA ASP A 61 -21.68 -13.46 -10.53
C ASP A 61 -21.33 -12.08 -11.12
N PRO A 62 -21.44 -11.90 -12.46
CA PRO A 62 -21.07 -10.66 -13.14
C PRO A 62 -21.89 -9.44 -12.69
N ASN A 63 -23.07 -9.66 -12.11
CA ASN A 63 -23.97 -8.59 -11.69
C ASN A 63 -23.75 -8.17 -10.23
N CYS A 64 -23.02 -8.98 -9.43
CA CYS A 64 -22.71 -8.66 -8.03
C CYS A 64 -21.92 -7.34 -7.94
N ALA A 65 -22.56 -6.30 -7.42
CA ALA A 65 -21.99 -4.97 -7.28
C ALA A 65 -20.81 -4.97 -6.29
N SER A 66 -20.94 -5.67 -5.17
CA SER A 66 -19.87 -5.76 -4.16
C SER A 66 -18.60 -6.38 -4.72
N SER A 67 -18.73 -7.43 -5.56
CA SER A 67 -17.60 -8.05 -6.25
C SER A 67 -16.90 -7.07 -7.20
N ARG A 68 -17.67 -6.29 -7.96
CA ARG A 68 -17.16 -5.27 -8.89
C ARG A 68 -16.50 -4.11 -8.17
N ILE A 69 -17.06 -3.67 -7.03
CA ILE A 69 -16.47 -2.66 -6.15
C ILE A 69 -15.11 -3.13 -5.62
N LEU A 70 -15.02 -4.36 -5.10
CA LEU A 70 -13.76 -4.91 -4.60
C LEU A 70 -12.71 -5.01 -5.71
N ALA A 71 -13.11 -5.48 -6.91
CA ALA A 71 -12.23 -5.57 -8.06
C ALA A 71 -11.75 -4.19 -8.55
N ALA A 72 -12.64 -3.22 -8.63
CA ALA A 72 -12.31 -1.85 -9.02
C ALA A 72 -11.32 -1.22 -8.02
N ALA A 73 -11.54 -1.38 -6.72
CA ALA A 73 -10.65 -0.87 -5.67
C ALA A 73 -9.26 -1.52 -5.73
N ILE A 74 -9.17 -2.85 -5.76
CA ILE A 74 -7.88 -3.54 -5.82
C ILE A 74 -7.13 -3.18 -7.11
N GLY A 75 -7.84 -3.13 -8.24
CA GLY A 75 -7.26 -2.67 -9.50
C GLY A 75 -6.68 -1.28 -9.35
N LEU A 76 -7.47 -0.34 -8.83
CA LEU A 76 -7.11 1.06 -8.68
C LEU A 76 -5.90 1.29 -7.76
N PHE A 77 -5.84 0.58 -6.62
CA PHE A 77 -4.69 0.68 -5.70
C PHE A 77 -3.45 -0.06 -6.20
N SER A 78 -3.61 -1.00 -7.13
CA SER A 78 -2.48 -1.73 -7.74
C SER A 78 -1.97 -1.06 -9.02
N MET A 79 -2.64 -0.03 -9.53
CA MET A 79 -2.32 0.56 -10.84
C MET A 79 -1.05 1.41 -10.78
N SER A 80 -0.11 1.03 -11.64
CA SER A 80 1.08 1.82 -11.96
C SER A 80 0.86 2.82 -13.10
N ARG A 81 -0.38 3.09 -13.56
CA ARG A 81 -0.67 3.74 -14.87
C ARG A 81 -1.31 5.13 -14.75
N PRO A 82 -1.27 5.96 -15.83
CA PRO A 82 -1.84 7.30 -15.85
C PRO A 82 -3.34 7.34 -15.52
N SER A 83 -3.77 8.40 -14.83
CA SER A 83 -5.11 8.60 -14.27
C SER A 83 -6.28 8.39 -15.26
N ALA A 84 -6.14 8.77 -16.53
CA ALA A 84 -7.26 8.66 -17.50
C ALA A 84 -7.61 7.21 -17.86
N LEU A 85 -6.60 6.34 -18.01
CA LEU A 85 -6.83 4.91 -18.25
C LEU A 85 -7.37 4.22 -17.00
N ALA A 86 -6.85 4.61 -15.83
CA ALA A 86 -7.32 4.10 -14.55
C ALA A 86 -8.81 4.43 -14.32
N HIS A 87 -9.21 5.66 -14.59
CA HIS A 87 -10.61 6.07 -14.51
C HIS A 87 -11.52 5.27 -15.44
N ALA A 88 -11.14 5.12 -16.71
CA ALA A 88 -11.92 4.34 -17.67
C ALA A 88 -12.12 2.88 -17.21
N GLN A 89 -11.07 2.25 -16.70
CA GLN A 89 -11.12 0.87 -16.18
C GLN A 89 -11.99 0.75 -14.92
N VAL A 90 -11.94 1.73 -14.02
CA VAL A 90 -12.82 1.79 -12.83
C VAL A 90 -14.27 1.89 -13.26
N VAL A 91 -14.61 2.80 -14.17
CA VAL A 91 -15.97 2.98 -14.68
C VAL A 91 -16.46 1.71 -15.40
N GLU A 92 -15.62 1.10 -16.23
CA GLU A 92 -15.93 -0.16 -16.92
C GLU A 92 -16.21 -1.29 -15.92
N THR A 93 -15.35 -1.46 -14.90
CA THR A 93 -15.49 -2.51 -13.89
C THR A 93 -16.74 -2.29 -13.04
N LEU A 94 -17.03 -1.05 -12.68
CA LEU A 94 -18.20 -0.68 -11.88
C LEU A 94 -19.50 -0.82 -12.67
N GLY A 95 -19.49 -0.62 -13.99
CA GLY A 95 -20.65 -0.79 -14.87
C GLY A 95 -21.90 -0.04 -14.37
N ASP A 96 -23.00 -0.76 -14.21
CA ASP A 96 -24.30 -0.23 -13.76
C ASP A 96 -24.41 0.03 -12.24
N THR A 97 -23.35 -0.21 -11.45
CA THR A 97 -23.42 0.06 -10.00
C THR A 97 -23.70 1.54 -9.68
N ALA A 98 -23.34 2.45 -10.59
CA ALA A 98 -23.61 3.89 -10.46
C ALA A 98 -25.10 4.26 -10.54
N THR A 99 -25.96 3.35 -11.03
CA THR A 99 -27.42 3.54 -11.09
C THR A 99 -28.16 2.72 -10.04
N SER A 100 -27.43 2.10 -9.11
CA SER A 100 -28.03 1.33 -8.01
C SER A 100 -28.98 2.22 -7.20
N SER A 101 -30.01 1.64 -6.60
CA SER A 101 -30.83 2.33 -5.59
C SER A 101 -30.33 2.06 -4.17
N ASP A 102 -29.38 1.13 -4.00
CA ASP A 102 -28.77 0.80 -2.73
C ASP A 102 -27.76 1.88 -2.33
N ARG A 103 -27.97 2.51 -1.17
CA ARG A 103 -27.11 3.58 -0.66
C ARG A 103 -25.66 3.12 -0.44
N TYR A 104 -25.45 1.91 0.07
CA TYR A 104 -24.10 1.39 0.34
C TYR A 104 -23.31 1.23 -0.97
N ILE A 105 -23.94 0.61 -1.98
CA ILE A 105 -23.34 0.44 -3.31
C ILE A 105 -23.03 1.80 -3.95
N ASN A 106 -23.99 2.73 -3.92
CA ASN A 106 -23.79 4.06 -4.49
C ASN A 106 -22.63 4.83 -3.84
N LEU A 107 -22.49 4.77 -2.52
CA LEU A 107 -21.41 5.47 -1.82
C LEU A 107 -20.05 4.87 -2.21
N HIS A 108 -19.92 3.54 -2.31
CA HIS A 108 -18.68 2.93 -2.80
C HIS A 108 -18.35 3.33 -4.24
N THR A 109 -19.35 3.28 -5.13
CA THR A 109 -19.18 3.67 -6.53
C THR A 109 -18.75 5.13 -6.65
N GLN A 110 -19.40 6.04 -5.91
CA GLN A 110 -19.03 7.46 -5.87
C GLN A 110 -17.60 7.65 -5.36
N ALA A 111 -17.22 7.00 -4.26
CA ALA A 111 -15.87 7.10 -3.70
C ALA A 111 -14.79 6.61 -4.68
N LEU A 112 -15.03 5.50 -5.38
CA LEU A 112 -14.08 4.97 -6.36
C LEU A 112 -13.96 5.87 -7.60
N ILE A 113 -15.07 6.47 -8.05
CA ILE A 113 -15.06 7.46 -9.13
C ILE A 113 -14.25 8.69 -8.69
N ASP A 114 -14.53 9.26 -7.51
CA ASP A 114 -13.78 10.41 -6.98
C ASP A 114 -12.29 10.09 -6.85
N TRP A 115 -11.94 8.92 -6.31
CA TRP A 115 -10.56 8.48 -6.21
C TRP A 115 -9.89 8.43 -7.58
N SER A 116 -10.54 7.77 -8.55
CA SER A 116 -10.00 7.58 -9.91
C SER A 116 -9.79 8.88 -10.69
N LEU A 117 -10.52 9.93 -10.32
CA LEU A 117 -10.37 11.29 -10.85
C LEU A 117 -9.33 12.12 -10.07
N GLY A 118 -8.72 11.57 -9.02
CA GLY A 118 -7.71 12.23 -8.19
C GLY A 118 -8.24 12.99 -6.97
N TYR A 119 -9.53 12.87 -6.65
CA TYR A 119 -10.17 13.48 -5.47
C TYR A 119 -10.24 12.48 -4.31
N ARG A 120 -9.07 11.96 -3.94
CA ARG A 120 -8.89 10.92 -2.93
C ARG A 120 -9.39 11.36 -1.55
N SER A 121 -9.27 12.64 -1.19
CA SER A 121 -9.82 13.15 0.08
C SER A 121 -11.34 12.98 0.15
N ARG A 122 -12.05 13.31 -0.95
CA ARG A 122 -13.52 13.13 -1.05
C ARG A 122 -13.93 11.66 -0.99
N ALA A 123 -13.14 10.78 -1.61
CA ALA A 123 -13.34 9.34 -1.53
C ALA A 123 -13.25 8.86 -0.07
N THR A 124 -12.26 9.33 0.69
CA THR A 124 -12.14 8.96 2.11
C THR A 124 -13.29 9.49 2.97
N ASP A 125 -13.75 10.73 2.77
CA ASP A 125 -14.92 11.26 3.48
C ASP A 125 -16.18 10.40 3.25
N THR A 126 -16.31 9.88 2.02
CA THR A 126 -17.40 8.99 1.63
C THR A 126 -17.28 7.63 2.33
N TRP A 127 -16.09 7.01 2.35
CA TRP A 127 -15.88 5.75 3.08
C TRP A 127 -16.02 5.89 4.59
N GLU A 128 -15.59 7.01 5.18
CA GLU A 128 -15.85 7.31 6.59
C GLU A 128 -17.36 7.40 6.88
N THR A 129 -18.13 7.99 5.97
CA THR A 129 -19.60 8.01 6.07
C THR A 129 -20.20 6.59 6.07
N ILE A 130 -19.62 5.66 5.30
CA ILE A 130 -20.02 4.25 5.31
C ILE A 130 -19.67 3.61 6.67
N LEU A 131 -18.45 3.83 7.20
CA LEU A 131 -18.00 3.26 8.47
C LEU A 131 -18.84 3.68 9.67
N LEU A 132 -19.46 4.87 9.64
CA LEU A 132 -20.43 5.29 10.67
C LEU A 132 -21.65 4.37 10.75
N SER A 133 -22.07 3.79 9.62
CA SER A 133 -23.24 2.90 9.54
C SER A 133 -22.85 1.42 9.57
N TYR A 134 -21.66 1.09 9.07
CA TYR A 134 -21.15 -0.28 8.92
C TYR A 134 -19.76 -0.42 9.57
N PRO A 135 -19.63 -0.31 10.90
CA PRO A 135 -18.33 -0.32 11.57
C PRO A 135 -17.57 -1.64 11.44
N PHE A 136 -18.25 -2.75 11.10
CA PHE A 136 -17.63 -4.06 10.85
C PHE A 136 -17.21 -4.28 9.39
N ASP A 137 -17.36 -3.28 8.53
CA ASP A 137 -16.95 -3.38 7.15
C ASP A 137 -15.44 -3.11 6.98
N ILE A 138 -14.67 -4.19 7.11
CA ILE A 138 -13.22 -4.19 6.92
C ILE A 138 -12.80 -3.83 5.49
N MET A 139 -13.66 -4.05 4.48
CA MET A 139 -13.37 -3.66 3.11
C MET A 139 -13.33 -2.13 3.01
N THR A 140 -14.37 -1.46 3.51
CA THR A 140 -14.42 0.00 3.57
C THR A 140 -13.26 0.56 4.41
N LEU A 141 -12.98 -0.02 5.58
CA LEU A 141 -11.86 0.42 6.43
C LEU A 141 -10.53 0.33 5.68
N LYS A 142 -10.30 -0.77 4.96
CA LYS A 142 -9.07 -0.97 4.19
C LYS A 142 -8.94 0.00 3.03
N PHE A 143 -10.03 0.31 2.33
CA PHE A 143 -10.03 1.30 1.24
C PHE A 143 -9.69 2.71 1.75
N ALA A 144 -10.29 3.10 2.89
CA ALA A 144 -9.99 4.36 3.54
C ALA A 144 -8.53 4.41 4.01
N LEU A 145 -8.06 3.37 4.70
CA LEU A 145 -6.68 3.25 5.19
C LEU A 145 -5.65 3.38 4.06
N ASP A 146 -5.79 2.58 3.01
CA ASP A 146 -4.86 2.61 1.86
C ASP A 146 -4.86 3.99 1.20
N THR A 147 -6.01 4.66 1.14
CA THR A 147 -6.10 6.01 0.58
C THR A 147 -5.51 7.07 1.49
N TYR A 148 -5.62 6.95 2.82
CA TYR A 148 -4.93 7.83 3.76
C TYR A 148 -3.41 7.71 3.66
N VAL A 149 -2.89 6.49 3.46
CA VAL A 149 -1.47 6.27 3.17
C VAL A 149 -1.06 6.98 1.88
N HIS A 150 -1.86 6.84 0.81
CA HIS A 150 -1.60 7.56 -0.45
C HIS A 150 -1.62 9.09 -0.31
N LEU A 151 -2.46 9.62 0.58
CA LEU A 151 -2.58 11.05 0.86
C LEU A 151 -1.51 11.57 1.84
N GLY A 152 -0.75 10.68 2.49
CA GLY A 152 0.13 11.05 3.61
C GLY A 152 -0.63 11.56 4.85
N ASN A 153 -1.91 11.22 5.01
CA ASN A 153 -2.72 11.67 6.14
C ASN A 153 -2.53 10.76 7.36
N GLN A 154 -1.37 10.83 8.00
CA GLN A 154 -0.95 9.95 9.10
C GLN A 154 -1.94 9.95 10.28
N ASN A 155 -2.55 11.10 10.60
CA ASN A 155 -3.56 11.17 11.65
C ASN A 155 -4.77 10.28 11.33
N MET A 156 -5.22 10.28 10.09
CA MET A 156 -6.37 9.47 9.67
C MET A 156 -6.02 8.00 9.46
N VAL A 157 -4.77 7.65 9.16
CA VAL A 157 -4.29 6.25 9.23
C VAL A 157 -4.51 5.69 10.64
N ARG A 158 -4.22 6.48 11.69
CA ARG A 158 -4.48 6.11 13.10
C ARG A 158 -5.97 6.17 13.45
N ASP A 159 -6.59 7.33 13.26
CA ASP A 159 -7.90 7.65 13.83
C ASP A 159 -9.03 6.89 13.11
N SER A 160 -8.88 6.72 11.79
CA SER A 160 -9.22 5.51 11.02
C SER A 160 -9.76 4.31 11.80
N VAL A 161 -8.77 3.46 12.08
CA VAL A 161 -8.89 2.19 12.77
C VAL A 161 -9.32 2.40 14.22
N ALA A 162 -8.79 3.42 14.90
CA ALA A 162 -9.10 3.69 16.30
C ALA A 162 -10.60 3.97 16.55
N ARG A 163 -11.32 4.55 15.59
CA ARG A 163 -12.77 4.79 15.70
C ARG A 163 -13.58 3.49 15.75
N VAL A 164 -13.20 2.49 14.95
CA VAL A 164 -13.96 1.22 14.86
C VAL A 164 -13.42 0.15 15.80
N LEU A 165 -12.14 0.20 16.18
CA LEU A 165 -11.46 -0.83 16.96
C LEU A 165 -12.23 -1.22 18.26
N PRO A 166 -12.73 -0.30 19.10
CA PRO A 166 -13.47 -0.68 20.31
C PRO A 166 -14.75 -1.51 20.01
N ILE A 167 -15.41 -1.24 18.88
CA ILE A 167 -16.61 -1.99 18.45
C ILE A 167 -16.21 -3.42 18.03
N TRP A 168 -15.06 -3.57 17.36
CA TRP A 168 -14.50 -4.87 17.01
C TRP A 168 -14.01 -5.65 18.23
N GLU A 169 -13.40 -4.98 19.21
CA GLU A 169 -12.95 -5.58 20.46
C GLU A 169 -14.11 -6.22 21.23
N LEU A 170 -15.25 -5.52 21.33
CA LEU A 170 -16.47 -6.00 21.98
C LEU A 170 -17.20 -7.13 21.21
N SER A 171 -16.84 -7.35 19.95
CA SER A 171 -17.40 -8.43 19.15
C SER A 171 -16.71 -9.78 19.42
N SER A 172 -17.27 -10.87 18.87
CA SER A 172 -16.74 -12.24 19.03
C SER A 172 -15.21 -12.30 18.90
N PRO A 173 -14.50 -13.00 19.81
CA PRO A 173 -13.05 -13.21 19.70
C PRO A 173 -12.63 -13.85 18.38
N HIS A 174 -13.49 -14.68 17.79
CA HIS A 174 -13.23 -15.39 16.53
C HIS A 174 -13.77 -14.66 15.29
N ARG A 175 -14.13 -13.37 15.41
CA ARG A 175 -14.57 -12.59 14.25
C ARG A 175 -13.47 -12.59 13.18
N PRO A 176 -13.76 -13.00 11.94
CA PRO A 176 -12.76 -13.01 10.88
C PRO A 176 -12.15 -11.62 10.67
N LEU A 177 -10.85 -11.59 10.39
CA LEU A 177 -10.06 -10.39 10.11
C LEU A 177 -9.88 -9.41 11.29
N LYS A 178 -10.41 -9.72 12.48
CA LYS A 178 -10.26 -8.88 13.69
C LYS A 178 -8.80 -8.64 14.07
N SER A 179 -7.93 -9.64 13.92
CA SER A 179 -6.51 -9.54 14.28
C SER A 179 -5.79 -8.43 13.51
N TYR A 180 -6.09 -8.27 12.22
CA TYR A 180 -5.44 -7.27 11.35
C TYR A 180 -5.68 -5.82 11.79
N LEU A 181 -6.77 -5.53 12.52
CA LEU A 181 -6.99 -4.17 13.04
C LEU A 181 -5.90 -3.75 14.02
N TYR A 182 -5.31 -4.68 14.78
CA TYR A 182 -4.23 -4.35 15.71
C TYR A 182 -2.96 -3.97 14.95
N GLY A 183 -2.60 -4.70 13.89
CA GLY A 183 -1.50 -4.33 13.00
C GLY A 183 -1.74 -2.99 12.31
N MET A 184 -2.93 -2.79 11.73
CA MET A 184 -3.29 -1.52 11.07
C MET A 184 -3.26 -0.34 12.03
N HIS A 185 -3.76 -0.52 13.26
CA HIS A 185 -3.71 0.52 14.29
C HIS A 185 -2.29 0.77 14.78
N ALA A 186 -1.47 -0.27 14.96
CA ALA A 186 -0.06 -0.15 15.30
C ALA A 186 0.68 0.68 14.25
N PHE A 187 0.41 0.45 12.96
CA PHE A 187 0.98 1.25 11.88
C PHE A 187 0.55 2.72 11.97
N GLY A 188 -0.73 3.03 12.18
CA GLY A 188 -1.16 4.42 12.39
C GLY A 188 -0.55 5.08 13.64
N LEU A 189 -0.33 4.31 14.70
CA LEU A 189 0.34 4.80 15.91
C LEU A 189 1.82 5.14 15.65
N VAL A 190 2.55 4.29 14.91
CA VAL A 190 3.98 4.53 14.65
C VAL A 190 4.17 5.71 13.71
N GLU A 191 3.33 5.84 12.67
CA GLU A 191 3.30 6.98 11.75
C GLU A 191 2.95 8.31 12.43
N THR A 192 2.42 8.27 13.66
CA THR A 192 2.12 9.46 14.46
C THR A 192 3.00 9.57 15.70
N ASN A 193 4.19 8.96 15.65
CA ASN A 193 5.23 8.99 16.69
C ASN A 193 4.81 8.44 18.06
N MET A 194 3.73 7.63 18.13
CA MET A 194 3.30 6.94 19.36
C MET A 194 3.99 5.57 19.49
N VAL A 195 5.32 5.56 19.36
CA VAL A 195 6.17 4.38 19.14
C VAL A 195 5.93 3.25 20.14
N LEU A 196 5.95 3.53 21.45
CA LEU A 196 5.74 2.51 22.48
C LEU A 196 4.34 1.89 22.45
N ARG A 197 3.33 2.67 22.03
CA ARG A 197 1.96 2.16 21.87
C ARG A 197 1.85 1.31 20.60
N ALA A 198 2.53 1.72 19.53
CA ALA A 198 2.60 0.95 18.30
C ALA A 198 3.22 -0.42 18.53
N GLU A 199 4.38 -0.49 19.22
CA GLU A 199 5.04 -1.74 19.55
C GLU A 199 4.10 -2.70 20.30
N LYS A 200 3.43 -2.21 21.35
CA LYS A 200 2.48 -3.00 22.13
C LYS A 200 1.32 -3.54 21.28
N GLN A 201 0.77 -2.71 20.40
CA GLN A 201 -0.33 -3.11 19.52
C GLN A 201 0.13 -4.11 18.45
N ALA A 202 1.31 -3.92 17.87
CA ALA A 202 1.89 -4.83 16.90
C ALA A 202 2.14 -6.21 17.52
N ARG A 203 2.73 -6.28 18.72
CA ARG A 203 2.94 -7.55 19.44
C ARG A 203 1.62 -8.26 19.71
N LEU A 204 0.58 -7.53 20.13
CA LEU A 204 -0.77 -8.11 20.31
C LEU A 204 -1.35 -8.64 18.98
N GLY A 205 -1.15 -7.93 17.87
CA GLY A 205 -1.54 -8.40 16.53
C GLY A 205 -0.86 -9.73 16.18
N LEU A 206 0.46 -9.82 16.42
CA LEU A 206 1.25 -11.04 16.16
C LEU A 206 0.91 -12.20 17.10
N GLU A 207 0.53 -11.93 18.35
CA GLU A 207 0.03 -12.97 19.28
C GLU A 207 -1.29 -13.58 18.77
N LEU A 208 -2.13 -12.79 18.12
CA LEU A 208 -3.41 -13.24 17.56
C LEU A 208 -3.25 -13.86 16.16
N ASN A 209 -2.29 -13.38 15.39
CA ASN A 209 -1.98 -13.81 14.03
C ASN A 209 -0.50 -13.60 13.74
N GLU A 210 0.30 -14.65 13.86
CA GLU A 210 1.75 -14.60 13.60
C GLU A 210 2.11 -14.23 12.16
N HIS A 211 1.15 -14.35 11.23
CA HIS A 211 1.27 -13.97 9.81
C HIS A 211 0.72 -12.56 9.51
N ASP A 212 0.42 -11.74 10.52
CA ASP A 212 -0.03 -10.37 10.31
C ASP A 212 1.12 -9.47 9.86
N ALA A 213 1.23 -9.25 8.55
CA ALA A 213 2.28 -8.40 8.01
C ALA A 213 2.12 -6.91 8.32
N TYR A 214 0.92 -6.40 8.64
CA TYR A 214 0.79 -5.04 9.18
C TYR A 214 1.47 -4.94 10.55
N ALA A 215 1.27 -5.95 11.39
CA ALA A 215 1.85 -5.99 12.72
C ALA A 215 3.38 -6.16 12.65
N THR A 216 3.91 -7.06 11.81
CA THR A 216 5.36 -7.17 11.58
C THR A 216 5.95 -5.85 11.08
N HIS A 217 5.30 -5.22 10.10
CA HIS A 217 5.74 -3.95 9.52
C HIS A 217 5.76 -2.82 10.57
N ALA A 218 4.68 -2.66 11.33
CA ALA A 218 4.61 -1.63 12.37
C ALA A 218 5.61 -1.87 13.50
N LEU A 219 5.89 -3.14 13.84
CA LEU A 219 6.91 -3.49 14.84
C LEU A 219 8.31 -3.15 14.33
N ALA A 220 8.60 -3.41 13.05
CA ALA A 220 9.86 -3.01 12.44
C ALA A 220 10.05 -1.48 12.52
N HIS A 221 9.06 -0.70 12.09
CA HIS A 221 9.10 0.76 12.26
C HIS A 221 9.32 1.19 13.73
N ALA A 222 8.66 0.53 14.68
CA ALA A 222 8.80 0.90 16.09
C ALA A 222 10.22 0.61 16.61
N MET A 223 10.80 -0.54 16.25
CA MET A 223 12.18 -0.90 16.59
C MET A 223 13.19 0.06 15.94
N GLU A 224 12.94 0.48 14.70
CA GLU A 224 13.73 1.51 14.02
C GLU A 224 13.76 2.81 14.81
N TYR A 225 12.58 3.36 15.16
CA TYR A 225 12.49 4.61 15.92
C TYR A 225 13.10 4.55 17.33
N MET A 226 13.17 3.35 17.92
CA MET A 226 13.80 3.13 19.22
C MET A 226 15.31 2.87 19.13
N GLY A 227 15.88 2.77 17.92
CA GLY A 227 17.28 2.40 17.71
C GLY A 227 17.60 0.95 18.11
N GLN A 228 16.60 0.07 18.12
CA GLN A 228 16.71 -1.35 18.51
C GLN A 228 17.05 -2.22 17.29
N THR A 229 18.12 -1.85 16.57
CA THR A 229 18.44 -2.47 15.27
C THR A 229 18.88 -3.92 15.39
N SER A 230 19.67 -4.27 16.40
CA SER A 230 20.08 -5.67 16.64
C SER A 230 18.89 -6.56 17.01
N GLU A 231 17.99 -6.09 17.88
CA GLU A 231 16.75 -6.81 18.20
C GLU A 231 15.79 -6.89 17.01
N GLY A 232 15.75 -5.84 16.17
CA GLY A 232 14.98 -5.80 14.94
C GLY A 232 15.42 -6.86 13.94
N ILE A 233 16.73 -6.98 13.71
CA ILE A 233 17.29 -8.03 12.84
C ILE A 233 16.96 -9.41 13.40
N ASP A 234 17.21 -9.67 14.68
CA ASP A 234 16.93 -10.96 15.31
C ASP A 234 15.44 -11.34 15.21
N PHE A 235 14.55 -10.37 15.38
CA PHE A 235 13.11 -10.57 15.20
C PHE A 235 12.75 -10.92 13.75
N LEU A 236 13.22 -10.13 12.77
CA LEU A 236 12.90 -10.34 11.36
C LEU A 236 13.45 -11.67 10.85
N GLU A 237 14.68 -12.03 11.24
CA GLU A 237 15.32 -13.31 10.90
C GLU A 237 14.56 -14.50 11.50
N LYS A 238 14.19 -14.45 12.78
CA LYS A 238 13.48 -15.55 13.45
C LYS A 238 12.07 -15.76 12.92
N THR A 239 11.42 -14.70 12.45
CA THR A 239 10.03 -14.74 11.98
C THR A 239 9.91 -14.72 10.46
N ASP A 240 11.02 -14.85 9.74
CA ASP A 240 11.13 -14.87 8.27
C ASP A 240 10.04 -15.70 7.59
N ASN A 241 9.88 -16.95 8.03
CA ASN A 241 8.90 -17.89 7.50
C ASN A 241 7.43 -17.47 7.71
N HIS A 242 7.17 -16.51 8.60
CA HIS A 242 5.81 -16.03 8.88
C HIS A 242 5.43 -14.88 7.95
N TRP A 243 6.26 -13.84 7.88
CA TRP A 243 5.94 -12.62 7.14
C TRP A 243 6.29 -12.72 5.65
N HIS A 244 7.24 -13.57 5.23
CA HIS A 244 7.52 -13.79 3.81
C HIS A 244 6.35 -14.41 3.04
N GLN A 245 5.39 -15.02 3.72
CA GLN A 245 4.18 -15.53 3.07
C GLN A 245 3.25 -14.39 2.61
N CYS A 246 3.40 -13.19 3.20
CA CYS A 246 2.73 -11.96 2.77
C CYS A 246 3.53 -11.29 1.64
N ASP A 247 3.57 -11.97 0.51
CA ASP A 247 4.42 -11.66 -0.64
C ASP A 247 4.22 -10.27 -1.27
N MET A 248 3.10 -9.59 -0.96
CA MET A 248 2.84 -8.23 -1.46
C MET A 248 3.63 -7.16 -0.68
N ILE A 249 3.91 -7.38 0.61
CA ILE A 249 4.58 -6.42 1.50
C ILE A 249 5.92 -6.92 2.04
N ALA A 250 6.20 -8.22 1.97
CA ALA A 250 7.46 -8.81 2.40
C ALA A 250 8.71 -8.08 1.85
N PRO A 251 8.77 -7.65 0.58
CA PRO A 251 9.91 -6.86 0.09
C PRO A 251 10.11 -5.53 0.84
N HIS A 252 9.05 -4.91 1.32
CA HIS A 252 9.16 -3.69 2.12
C HIS A 252 9.64 -3.99 3.55
N ILE A 253 9.30 -5.16 4.09
CA ILE A 253 9.86 -5.63 5.37
C ILE A 253 11.35 -5.96 5.21
N ASP A 254 11.76 -6.56 4.09
CA ASP A 254 13.18 -6.71 3.73
C ASP A 254 13.89 -5.35 3.64
N TRP A 255 13.21 -4.30 3.15
CA TRP A 255 13.77 -2.95 3.12
C TRP A 255 14.07 -2.42 4.54
N HIS A 256 13.16 -2.61 5.50
CA HIS A 256 13.41 -2.30 6.91
C HIS A 256 14.61 -3.06 7.47
N TRP A 257 14.73 -4.36 7.15
CA TRP A 257 15.90 -5.15 7.53
C TRP A 257 17.18 -4.52 6.95
N ALA A 258 17.20 -4.18 5.66
CA ALA A 258 18.36 -3.54 5.05
C ALA A 258 18.73 -2.20 5.71
N LEU A 259 17.76 -1.44 6.23
CA LEU A 259 18.05 -0.24 7.00
C LEU A 259 18.73 -0.53 8.34
N TYR A 260 18.32 -1.60 9.06
CA TYR A 260 18.99 -2.00 10.29
C TYR A 260 20.44 -2.44 10.08
N GLU A 261 20.70 -3.10 8.95
CA GLU A 261 22.07 -3.46 8.55
C GLU A 261 22.88 -2.21 8.25
N LEU A 262 22.31 -1.25 7.51
CA LEU A 262 22.98 0.01 7.19
C LEU A 262 23.29 0.85 8.44
N GLU A 263 22.37 0.93 9.40
CA GLU A 263 22.59 1.63 10.68
C GLU A 263 23.72 0.99 11.51
N GLN A 264 24.02 -0.30 11.29
CA GLN A 264 25.14 -1.02 11.91
C GLN A 264 26.41 -1.03 11.04
N ASP A 265 26.47 -0.22 9.98
CA ASP A 265 27.59 -0.16 9.01
C ASP A 265 27.81 -1.47 8.23
N ASN A 266 26.83 -2.38 8.23
CA ASN A 266 26.84 -3.63 7.45
C ASN A 266 26.31 -3.39 6.03
N TRP A 267 26.87 -2.40 5.34
CA TRP A 267 26.36 -1.96 4.03
C TRP A 267 26.41 -3.06 2.95
N GLU A 268 27.37 -4.00 3.01
CA GLU A 268 27.42 -5.15 2.09
C GLU A 268 26.18 -6.04 2.26
N LYS A 269 25.67 -6.18 3.49
CA LYS A 269 24.47 -6.97 3.76
C LYS A 269 23.21 -6.26 3.23
N ALA A 270 23.15 -4.94 3.39
CA ALA A 270 22.08 -4.13 2.79
C ALA A 270 22.07 -4.26 1.24
N GLU A 271 23.24 -4.24 0.60
CA GLU A 271 23.37 -4.49 -0.85
C GLU A 271 22.98 -5.93 -1.24
N GLU A 272 23.32 -6.94 -0.42
CA GLU A 272 22.89 -8.32 -0.64
C GLU A 272 21.35 -8.44 -0.62
N ILE A 273 20.69 -7.79 0.34
CA ILE A 273 19.23 -7.74 0.45
C ILE A 273 18.62 -7.01 -0.76
N LEU A 274 19.18 -5.84 -1.13
CA LEU A 274 18.79 -5.09 -2.33
C LEU A 274 18.79 -5.99 -3.58
N GLN A 275 19.88 -6.72 -3.78
CA GLN A 275 20.02 -7.62 -4.91
C GLN A 275 19.03 -8.79 -4.83
N ARG A 276 18.98 -9.50 -3.71
CA ARG A 276 18.17 -10.71 -3.53
C ARG A 276 16.67 -10.44 -3.64
N CYS A 277 16.16 -9.41 -2.97
CA CYS A 277 14.72 -9.21 -2.79
C CYS A 277 14.08 -8.33 -3.88
N PHE A 278 14.88 -7.45 -4.51
CA PHE A 278 14.39 -6.45 -5.46
C PHE A 278 14.91 -6.71 -6.89
N LEU A 279 16.22 -6.95 -7.07
CA LEU A 279 16.85 -6.85 -8.39
C LEU A 279 17.12 -8.19 -9.10
N ASN A 280 17.34 -9.30 -8.38
CA ASN A 280 17.79 -10.57 -8.96
C ASN A 280 16.67 -11.56 -9.35
N ASN A 281 15.39 -11.18 -9.22
CA ASN A 281 14.30 -12.07 -9.61
C ASN A 281 14.11 -12.08 -11.15
N ASN A 282 14.57 -13.14 -11.81
CA ASN A 282 14.55 -13.28 -13.26
C ASN A 282 13.12 -13.57 -13.76
N GLY A 283 12.50 -12.59 -14.42
CA GLY A 283 11.23 -12.77 -15.15
C GLY A 283 10.03 -12.00 -14.60
N THR A 284 10.17 -11.28 -13.49
CA THR A 284 9.09 -10.41 -12.97
C THR A 284 9.48 -8.94 -13.16
N GLU A 285 8.59 -8.16 -13.76
CA GLU A 285 8.68 -6.70 -13.81
C GLU A 285 8.72 -6.14 -12.38
N LEU A 286 9.51 -5.09 -12.13
CA LEU A 286 9.54 -4.46 -10.81
C LEU A 286 8.14 -3.91 -10.49
N SER A 287 7.61 -4.26 -9.32
CA SER A 287 6.44 -3.56 -8.81
C SER A 287 6.84 -2.15 -8.37
N ARG A 288 5.86 -1.25 -8.33
CA ARG A 288 6.10 0.14 -7.92
C ARG A 288 6.70 0.25 -6.51
N LEU A 289 6.20 -0.54 -5.57
CA LEU A 289 6.73 -0.58 -4.20
C LEU A 289 8.18 -1.07 -4.17
N LYS A 290 8.49 -2.17 -4.88
CA LYS A 290 9.88 -2.66 -4.98
C LYS A 290 10.81 -1.63 -5.62
N TYR A 291 10.31 -0.90 -6.62
CA TYR A 291 11.07 0.17 -7.27
C TYR A 291 11.39 1.31 -6.30
N THR A 292 10.40 1.79 -5.54
CA THR A 292 10.61 2.87 -4.57
C THR A 292 11.53 2.45 -3.43
N ASP A 293 11.36 1.23 -2.91
CA ASP A 293 12.22 0.70 -1.84
C ASP A 293 13.67 0.55 -2.31
N ALA A 294 13.88 0.02 -3.52
CA ALA A 294 15.20 -0.09 -4.12
C ALA A 294 15.84 1.30 -4.35
N ALA A 295 15.10 2.25 -4.92
CA ALA A 295 15.57 3.62 -5.12
C ALA A 295 15.95 4.30 -3.79
N SER A 296 15.12 4.12 -2.77
CA SER A 296 15.30 4.64 -1.42
C SER A 296 16.57 4.09 -0.75
N LEU A 297 16.80 2.77 -0.87
CA LEU A 297 17.96 2.09 -0.28
C LEU A 297 19.27 2.46 -1.00
N ILE A 298 19.26 2.51 -2.33
CA ILE A 298 20.41 2.97 -3.13
C ILE A 298 20.79 4.39 -2.75
N TYR A 299 19.81 5.29 -2.64
CA TYR A 299 20.07 6.69 -2.27
C TYR A 299 20.67 6.80 -0.86
N ARG A 300 20.20 6.01 0.11
CA ARG A 300 20.75 5.98 1.47
C ARG A 300 22.17 5.43 1.53
N LEU A 301 22.46 4.35 0.78
CA LEU A 301 23.83 3.83 0.65
C LEU A 301 24.79 4.90 0.10
N LYS A 302 24.35 5.67 -0.90
CA LYS A 302 25.10 6.82 -1.44
C LYS A 302 25.33 7.90 -0.38
N LEU A 303 24.31 8.28 0.39
CA LEU A 303 24.42 9.26 1.46
C LEU A 303 25.36 8.82 2.59
N ALA A 304 25.37 7.52 2.91
CA ALA A 304 26.30 6.94 3.87
C ALA A 304 27.75 6.83 3.34
N GLY A 305 27.99 7.16 2.07
CA GLY A 305 29.33 7.15 1.46
C GLY A 305 29.80 5.77 0.99
N HIS A 306 28.90 4.78 0.96
CA HIS A 306 29.22 3.45 0.46
C HIS A 306 29.02 3.36 -1.06
N SER A 307 29.81 2.50 -1.71
CA SER A 307 29.59 2.15 -3.10
C SER A 307 28.36 1.26 -3.24
N CYS A 308 27.46 1.57 -4.17
CA CYS A 308 26.31 0.72 -4.51
C CYS A 308 26.44 0.24 -5.96
N PRO A 309 26.98 -0.96 -6.22
CA PRO A 309 27.08 -1.53 -7.57
C PRO A 309 25.73 -1.61 -8.29
N SER A 310 24.64 -1.76 -7.52
CA SER A 310 23.27 -1.82 -8.03
C SER A 310 22.69 -0.49 -8.49
N GLN A 311 23.35 0.65 -8.26
CA GLN A 311 22.79 1.98 -8.57
C GLN A 311 22.41 2.18 -10.05
N SER A 312 23.11 1.52 -10.97
CA SER A 312 22.89 1.59 -12.42
C SER A 312 22.18 0.35 -12.97
N ASN A 313 21.42 -0.37 -12.12
CA ASN A 313 20.72 -1.59 -12.54
C ASN A 313 19.70 -1.30 -13.66
N SER A 314 19.75 -2.10 -14.73
CA SER A 314 18.91 -1.92 -15.92
C SER A 314 17.41 -2.07 -15.64
N LYS A 315 17.00 -2.83 -14.63
CA LYS A 315 15.57 -2.97 -14.26
C LYS A 315 15.01 -1.66 -13.71
N LEU A 316 15.80 -0.93 -12.93
CA LEU A 316 15.39 0.39 -12.42
C LEU A 316 15.22 1.36 -13.58
N LYS A 317 16.14 1.35 -14.56
CA LYS A 317 16.03 2.17 -15.77
C LYS A 317 14.80 1.78 -16.60
N GLN A 318 14.56 0.49 -16.81
CA GLN A 318 13.40 0.00 -17.56
C GLN A 318 12.08 0.44 -16.92
N PHE A 319 11.97 0.30 -15.60
CA PHE A 319 10.79 0.75 -14.86
C PHE A 319 10.61 2.27 -14.96
N LEU A 320 11.69 3.03 -14.73
CA LEU A 320 11.70 4.49 -14.87
C LEU A 320 11.22 4.93 -16.26
N ASP A 321 11.74 4.31 -17.33
CA ASP A 321 11.39 4.67 -18.71
C ASP A 321 9.92 4.37 -19.03
N ALA A 322 9.37 3.29 -18.48
CA ALA A 322 7.97 2.93 -18.66
C ALA A 322 7.01 3.85 -17.89
N HIS A 323 7.48 4.51 -16.82
CA HIS A 323 6.66 5.22 -15.85
C HIS A 323 7.03 6.69 -15.63
N LEU A 324 7.93 7.23 -16.46
CA LEU A 324 8.55 8.56 -16.30
C LEU A 324 7.52 9.69 -16.12
N ARG A 325 6.35 9.56 -16.76
CA ARG A 325 5.33 10.62 -16.84
C ARG A 325 4.06 10.32 -16.04
N ASP A 326 4.07 9.30 -15.19
CA ASP A 326 2.85 8.87 -14.51
C ASP A 326 2.39 9.83 -13.40
N HIS A 327 3.29 10.64 -12.83
CA HIS A 327 3.05 11.76 -11.88
C HIS A 327 1.77 11.65 -11.01
N GLN A 328 1.59 10.52 -10.31
CA GLN A 328 0.38 10.27 -9.52
C GLN A 328 0.50 10.74 -8.07
N ILE A 329 1.69 10.60 -7.47
CA ILE A 329 2.01 11.02 -6.11
C ILE A 329 3.47 11.49 -6.04
N LEU A 330 3.70 12.56 -5.26
CA LEU A 330 5.02 13.19 -5.12
C LEU A 330 6.08 12.22 -4.58
N PHE A 331 5.68 11.32 -3.68
CA PHE A 331 6.56 10.28 -3.16
C PHE A 331 7.22 9.46 -4.28
N HIS A 332 6.46 8.98 -5.27
CA HIS A 332 7.02 8.21 -6.38
C HIS A 332 7.96 9.04 -7.25
N ASP A 333 7.61 10.31 -7.49
CA ASP A 333 8.40 11.20 -8.32
C ASP A 333 9.75 11.57 -7.69
N LEU A 334 9.83 11.65 -6.36
CA LEU A 334 11.11 11.78 -5.66
C LEU A 334 12.00 10.55 -5.87
N HIS A 335 11.41 9.35 -5.84
CA HIS A 335 12.17 8.11 -6.08
C HIS A 335 12.59 7.97 -7.55
N HIS A 336 11.74 8.40 -8.50
CA HIS A 336 12.15 8.52 -9.90
C HIS A 336 13.36 9.45 -10.05
N TYR A 337 13.35 10.59 -9.33
CA TYR A 337 14.46 11.54 -9.34
C TYR A 337 15.76 10.94 -8.79
N PHE A 338 15.72 10.19 -7.69
CA PHE A 338 16.90 9.48 -7.17
C PHE A 338 17.49 8.49 -8.17
N VAL A 339 16.65 7.77 -8.91
CA VAL A 339 17.11 6.85 -9.94
C VAL A 339 17.65 7.59 -11.16
N LEU A 340 17.00 8.68 -11.60
CA LEU A 340 17.46 9.52 -12.72
C LEU A 340 18.89 10.02 -12.50
N ASP A 341 19.20 10.44 -11.26
CA ASP A 341 20.52 10.94 -10.90
C ASP A 341 21.64 9.91 -11.11
N ASN A 342 21.32 8.61 -11.00
CA ASN A 342 22.29 7.53 -11.19
C ASN A 342 22.66 7.26 -12.67
N PHE A 343 21.93 7.81 -13.64
CA PHE A 343 22.14 7.54 -15.08
C PHE A 343 22.73 8.71 -15.87
N ALA A 344 22.96 9.87 -15.24
CA ALA A 344 23.51 11.08 -15.88
C ALA A 344 22.79 11.51 -17.18
N ASP A 345 21.51 11.15 -17.34
CA ASP A 345 20.70 11.50 -18.52
C ASP A 345 19.97 12.83 -18.31
N ILE A 346 20.65 13.92 -18.67
CA ILE A 346 20.17 15.28 -18.46
C ILE A 346 18.87 15.55 -19.24
N GLU A 347 18.71 14.98 -20.43
CA GLU A 347 17.53 15.24 -21.26
C GLU A 347 16.30 14.53 -20.72
N ILE A 348 16.44 13.29 -20.24
CA ILE A 348 15.34 12.60 -19.53
C ILE A 348 15.00 13.33 -18.22
N LYS A 349 16.00 13.80 -17.46
CA LYS A 349 15.76 14.57 -16.22
C LYS A 349 14.96 15.85 -16.50
N LYS A 350 15.29 16.57 -17.58
CA LYS A 350 14.51 17.75 -18.02
C LYS A 350 13.11 17.38 -18.49
N ASP A 351 12.94 16.29 -19.23
CA ASP A 351 11.62 15.83 -19.67
C ASP A 351 10.73 15.51 -18.47
N PHE A 352 11.26 14.78 -17.48
CA PHE A 352 10.58 14.47 -16.22
C PHE A 352 10.11 15.72 -15.48
N LEU A 353 11.01 16.70 -15.26
CA LEU A 353 10.65 17.93 -14.56
C LEU A 353 9.62 18.76 -15.32
N ARG A 354 9.69 18.78 -16.67
CA ARG A 354 8.71 19.44 -17.52
C ARG A 354 7.34 18.76 -17.43
N SER A 355 7.27 17.45 -17.64
CA SER A 355 5.99 16.71 -17.58
C SER A 355 5.37 16.78 -16.19
N LEU A 356 6.21 16.81 -15.15
CA LEU A 356 5.75 16.99 -13.80
C LEU A 356 5.09 18.36 -13.62
N LYS A 357 5.78 19.43 -14.02
CA LYS A 357 5.24 20.80 -13.96
C LYS A 357 3.91 20.93 -14.69
N GLU A 358 3.82 20.38 -15.91
CA GLU A 358 2.58 20.39 -16.71
C GLU A 358 1.42 19.67 -16.00
N THR A 359 1.71 18.54 -15.35
CA THR A 359 0.70 17.78 -14.58
C THR A 359 0.22 18.56 -13.35
N VAL A 360 1.12 19.27 -12.68
CA VAL A 360 0.82 20.01 -11.45
C VAL A 360 0.06 21.31 -11.73
N GLU A 361 0.45 22.07 -12.76
CA GLU A 361 -0.18 23.35 -13.10
C GLU A 361 -1.61 23.18 -13.62
N SER A 362 -1.91 22.04 -14.24
CA SER A 362 -3.21 21.76 -14.85
C SER A 362 -4.25 21.09 -13.94
N SER A 363 -3.86 20.67 -12.73
CA SER A 363 -4.69 19.78 -11.90
C SER A 363 -5.24 20.43 -10.61
N ASP A 364 -6.55 20.32 -10.39
CA ASP A 364 -7.24 20.70 -9.15
C ASP A 364 -7.39 19.54 -8.14
N THR A 365 -6.82 18.39 -8.46
CA THR A 365 -6.79 17.16 -7.63
C THR A 365 -6.00 17.35 -6.33
N ASP A 366 -6.14 16.41 -5.40
CA ASP A 366 -5.36 16.40 -4.15
C ASP A 366 -3.84 16.38 -4.45
N THR A 367 -3.42 15.52 -5.39
CA THR A 367 -2.05 15.46 -5.88
C THR A 367 -1.57 16.83 -6.37
N GLY A 368 -2.34 17.49 -7.25
CA GLY A 368 -1.98 18.80 -7.79
C GLY A 368 -1.81 19.87 -6.70
N LYS A 369 -2.64 19.84 -5.65
CA LYS A 369 -2.50 20.74 -4.49
C LYS A 369 -1.19 20.50 -3.73
N PHE A 370 -0.88 19.24 -3.39
CA PHE A 370 0.36 18.90 -2.67
C PHE A 370 1.62 19.33 -3.42
N TYR A 371 1.71 19.09 -4.73
CA TYR A 371 2.88 19.53 -5.48
C TYR A 371 3.08 21.05 -5.50
N ARG A 372 1.98 21.83 -5.57
CA ARG A 372 2.07 23.29 -5.52
C ARG A 372 2.55 23.80 -4.16
N GLU A 373 2.17 23.12 -3.09
CA GLU A 373 2.53 23.52 -1.73
C GLU A 373 3.99 23.17 -1.38
N ILE A 374 4.41 21.93 -1.66
CA ILE A 374 5.72 21.40 -1.22
C ILE A 374 6.59 20.86 -2.35
N GLY A 375 6.01 20.36 -3.44
CA GLY A 375 6.74 19.65 -4.49
C GLY A 375 7.82 20.51 -5.15
N SER A 376 7.47 21.72 -5.57
CA SER A 376 8.43 22.65 -6.23
C SER A 376 9.64 22.98 -5.36
N ARG A 377 9.44 23.05 -4.03
CA ARG A 377 10.52 23.33 -3.07
C ARG A 377 11.46 22.15 -2.91
N ILE A 378 10.91 20.92 -2.90
CA ILE A 378 11.73 19.72 -2.73
C ILE A 378 12.63 19.50 -3.94
N PHE A 379 12.12 19.61 -5.17
CA PHE A 379 12.97 19.44 -6.36
C PHE A 379 14.07 20.51 -6.46
N ALA A 380 13.75 21.77 -6.12
CA ALA A 380 14.75 22.83 -6.06
C ALA A 380 15.82 22.56 -4.99
N ALA A 381 15.44 22.01 -3.83
CA ALA A 381 16.38 21.66 -2.77
C ALA A 381 17.30 20.50 -3.19
N LEU A 382 16.78 19.49 -3.91
CA LEU A 382 17.59 18.39 -4.44
C LEU A 382 18.62 18.88 -5.45
N GLU A 383 18.23 19.76 -6.38
CA GLU A 383 19.16 20.36 -7.34
C GLU A 383 20.29 21.14 -6.64
N ARG A 384 19.96 21.96 -5.64
CA ARG A 384 20.95 22.70 -4.85
C ARG A 384 21.88 21.80 -4.06
N PHE A 385 21.34 20.73 -3.48
CA PHE A 385 22.13 19.73 -2.76
C PHE A 385 23.15 19.05 -3.68
N ASP A 386 22.74 18.68 -4.90
CA ASP A 386 23.62 18.08 -5.91
C ASP A 386 24.71 19.06 -6.39
N GLU A 387 24.41 20.37 -6.41
CA GLU A 387 25.37 21.44 -6.72
C GLU A 387 26.33 21.77 -5.55
N GLY A 388 26.12 21.17 -4.37
CA GLY A 388 26.91 21.44 -3.17
C GLY A 388 26.52 22.73 -2.43
N ASP A 389 25.39 23.34 -2.76
CA ASP A 389 24.86 24.54 -2.08
C ASP A 389 23.98 24.15 -0.88
N TYR A 390 24.61 23.58 0.15
CA TYR A 390 23.91 23.07 1.33
C TYR A 390 23.28 24.14 2.23
N ALA A 391 23.55 25.43 1.99
CA ALA A 391 23.10 26.54 2.82
C ALA A 391 21.76 27.15 2.37
N GLN A 392 21.27 26.78 1.18
CA GLN A 392 20.06 27.31 0.53
C GLN A 392 19.03 26.22 0.29
#